data_AF-A0A9W9S7E0-F1
#
_entry.id   AF-A0A9W9S7E0-F1
#
_cell.length_a   1.000
_cell.length_b   1.000
_cell.length_c   1.000
_cell.angle_alpha   90.00
_cell.angle_beta   90.00
_cell.angle_gamma   90.00
#
_symmetry.space_group_name_H-M   'P 1'
#
loop_
_entity.id
_entity.type
_entity.pdbx_description
1 polymer ?
#
loop_
_entity_poly.entity_id
_entity_poly.type
_entity_poly.pdbx_seq_one_letter_code
_entity_poly.pdbx_strand_id
1 'polypeptide(L)'
;MAVINSLKEQLYQPIHSEDTESEPPDTSRLIVPKICQKSHLRLVAPWIASTFSLALITGYLLFQQYNSSTYLATSLSAFRTDLHDAHPYISYEERVFSGKLAFDEEIGKVYRDIDLSAPQYFGLPSPEIDDAWADLMRGEFVRMTDEEAAPYTPGLNKAPHSDYYHFE
;
A
#
# COMPACT_ATOMS: atom_id res chain seq x y z
N MET A 1 36.66 -41.06 15.59
CA MET A 1 35.85 -40.34 16.59
C MET A 1 36.32 -40.75 17.98
N ALA A 2 37.28 -40.01 18.55
CA ALA A 2 37.90 -40.37 19.83
C ALA A 2 38.42 -39.13 20.58
N VAL A 3 37.56 -38.14 20.84
CA VAL A 3 37.94 -36.90 21.58
C VAL A 3 36.80 -36.36 22.47
N ILE A 4 35.93 -37.21 23.05
CA ILE A 4 34.84 -36.71 23.93
C ILE A 4 34.94 -37.23 25.37
N ASN A 5 35.94 -38.04 25.70
CA ASN A 5 36.08 -38.59 27.07
C ASN A 5 37.11 -37.86 27.95
N SER A 6 37.70 -36.75 27.51
CA SER A 6 38.83 -36.11 28.22
C SER A 6 38.47 -34.95 29.16
N LEU A 7 37.18 -34.69 29.43
CA LEU A 7 36.76 -33.50 30.21
C LEU A 7 35.78 -33.79 31.36
N LYS A 8 35.69 -35.05 31.82
CA LYS A 8 34.82 -35.44 32.95
C LYS A 8 35.52 -35.75 34.28
N GLU A 9 36.84 -35.61 34.36
CA GLU A 9 37.63 -35.94 35.57
C GLU A 9 38.36 -34.75 36.19
N GLN A 10 37.70 -33.59 36.33
CA GLN A 10 38.10 -32.64 37.37
C GLN A 10 37.05 -32.66 38.47
N LEU A 11 37.06 -33.78 39.20
CA LEU A 11 36.23 -34.03 40.37
C LEU A 11 36.90 -33.37 41.59
N TYR A 12 36.18 -32.40 42.14
CA TYR A 12 36.31 -31.76 43.45
C TYR A 12 37.06 -32.58 44.52
N GLN A 13 38.12 -32.00 45.10
CA GLN A 13 38.71 -32.47 46.37
C GLN A 13 38.28 -31.54 47.51
N PRO A 14 37.63 -32.05 48.58
CA PRO A 14 37.28 -31.23 49.73
C PRO A 14 38.52 -30.99 50.59
N ILE A 15 38.81 -29.72 50.88
CA ILE A 15 39.83 -29.33 51.86
C ILE A 15 39.22 -29.51 53.25
N HIS A 16 39.73 -30.50 53.98
CA HIS A 16 39.45 -30.71 55.39
C HIS A 16 40.37 -29.79 56.20
N SER A 17 39.79 -28.80 56.90
CA SER A 17 40.50 -28.03 57.92
C SER A 17 39.83 -28.30 59.26
N GLU A 18 40.50 -29.06 60.12
CA GLU A 18 40.17 -29.15 61.55
C GLU A 18 40.86 -28.02 62.31
N ASP A 19 40.24 -27.70 63.45
CA ASP A 19 40.69 -26.92 64.59
C ASP A 19 40.68 -25.38 64.50
N THR A 20 39.73 -24.77 65.21
CA THR A 20 40.00 -24.13 66.52
C THR A 20 38.72 -23.46 67.04
N GLU A 21 38.25 -23.93 68.20
CA GLU A 21 37.18 -23.33 69.01
C GLU A 21 37.67 -22.04 69.68
N SER A 22 37.05 -20.88 69.40
CA SER A 22 36.96 -19.74 70.34
C SER A 22 36.01 -18.62 69.85
N GLU A 23 34.96 -18.41 70.64
CA GLU A 23 34.03 -17.28 70.77
C GLU A 23 33.13 -16.81 69.59
N PRO A 24 31.85 -16.47 69.85
CA PRO A 24 30.90 -16.05 68.82
C PRO A 24 31.09 -14.56 68.45
N PRO A 25 31.29 -14.20 67.16
CA PRO A 25 31.25 -12.80 66.78
C PRO A 25 29.79 -12.33 66.61
N ASP A 26 29.48 -11.28 67.37
CA ASP A 26 28.30 -10.41 67.29
C ASP A 26 27.73 -10.25 65.87
N THR A 27 26.54 -10.81 65.63
CA THR A 27 25.78 -10.79 64.37
C THR A 27 25.22 -9.42 63.97
N SER A 28 25.75 -8.31 64.50
CA SER A 28 25.11 -6.99 64.35
C SER A 28 25.59 -6.13 63.17
N ARG A 29 26.36 -6.65 62.20
CA ARG A 29 26.76 -5.85 61.00
C ARG A 29 26.97 -6.67 59.71
N LEU A 30 25.93 -7.34 59.22
CA LEU A 30 25.84 -7.69 57.79
C LEU A 30 25.16 -6.55 57.03
N ILE A 31 25.97 -5.60 56.53
CA ILE A 31 25.50 -4.67 55.50
C ILE A 31 25.38 -5.48 54.21
N VAL A 32 24.18 -5.99 53.94
CA VAL A 32 23.83 -6.51 52.61
C VAL A 32 23.71 -5.30 51.69
N PRO A 33 24.56 -5.13 50.66
CA PRO A 33 24.33 -4.10 49.67
C PRO A 33 23.03 -4.44 48.92
N LYS A 34 22.03 -3.56 49.02
CA LYS A 34 20.85 -3.64 48.16
C LYS A 34 21.31 -3.49 46.72
N ILE A 35 21.37 -4.60 45.99
CA ILE A 35 21.57 -4.58 44.54
C ILE A 35 20.40 -3.78 43.95
N CYS A 36 20.70 -2.58 43.46
CA CYS A 36 19.72 -1.67 42.89
C CYS A 36 19.32 -2.16 41.49
N GLN A 37 18.35 -3.07 41.46
CA GLN A 37 17.75 -3.69 40.27
C GLN A 37 16.84 -2.72 39.49
N LYS A 38 17.21 -1.43 39.37
CA LYS A 38 16.38 -0.39 38.72
C LYS A 38 16.96 0.12 37.39
N SER A 39 18.06 -0.45 36.92
CA SER A 39 18.80 0.00 35.73
C SER A 39 18.23 -0.56 34.41
N HIS A 40 17.93 -1.87 34.34
CA HIS A 40 17.53 -2.51 33.08
C HIS A 40 16.16 -2.07 32.55
N LEU A 41 15.24 -1.69 33.45
CA LEU A 41 13.89 -1.29 33.05
C LEU A 41 13.88 0.00 32.22
N ARG A 42 14.86 0.89 32.44
CA ARG A 42 14.95 2.18 31.71
C ARG A 42 15.47 2.02 30.29
N LEU A 43 16.27 1.00 30.03
CA LEU A 43 16.85 0.72 28.71
C LEU A 43 15.85 0.03 27.76
N VAL A 44 14.94 -0.80 28.29
CA VAL A 44 14.00 -1.57 27.45
C VAL A 44 12.65 -0.83 27.27
N ALA A 45 12.35 0.15 28.14
CA ALA A 45 11.14 0.98 28.06
C ALA A 45 10.85 1.60 26.67
N PRO A 46 11.81 2.23 25.95
CA PRO A 46 11.52 2.80 24.64
C PRO A 46 11.19 1.73 23.58
N TRP A 47 11.79 0.54 23.68
CA TRP A 47 11.53 -0.56 22.75
C TRP A 47 10.13 -1.17 22.98
N ILE A 48 9.73 -1.33 24.24
CA ILE A 48 8.37 -1.77 24.60
C ILE A 48 7.32 -0.73 24.15
N ALA A 49 7.59 0.56 24.36
CA ALA A 49 6.68 1.62 23.93
C ALA A 49 6.54 1.66 22.39
N SER A 50 7.63 1.46 21.66
CA SER A 50 7.64 1.42 20.19
C SER A 50 6.85 0.23 19.64
N THR A 51 7.09 -0.97 20.16
CA THR A 51 6.37 -2.19 19.73
C THR A 51 4.88 -2.12 20.04
N PHE A 52 4.50 -1.56 21.19
CA PHE A 52 3.11 -1.34 21.55
C PHE A 52 2.43 -0.30 20.64
N SER A 53 3.11 0.81 20.37
CA SER A 53 2.60 1.85 19.46
C SER A 53 2.43 1.31 18.04
N LEU A 54 3.40 0.52 17.55
CA LEU A 54 3.31 -0.13 16.25
C LEU A 54 2.12 -1.10 16.21
N ALA A 55 1.96 -1.95 17.23
CA ALA A 55 0.84 -2.88 17.30
C ALA A 55 -0.52 -2.18 17.30
N LEU A 56 -0.65 -1.04 18.01
CA LEU A 56 -1.87 -0.24 17.99
C LEU A 56 -2.14 0.39 16.63
N ILE A 57 -1.10 0.94 15.97
CA ILE A 57 -1.24 1.54 14.64
C ILE A 57 -1.60 0.46 13.62
N THR A 58 -0.90 -0.66 13.61
CA THR A 58 -1.20 -1.78 12.70
C THR A 58 -2.59 -2.34 12.94
N GLY A 59 -2.99 -2.53 14.20
CA GLY A 59 -4.34 -2.98 14.56
C GLY A 59 -5.42 -1.98 14.14
N TYR A 60 -5.19 -0.69 14.35
CA TYR A 60 -6.11 0.36 13.91
C TYR A 60 -6.24 0.43 12.39
N LEU A 61 -5.13 0.32 11.66
CA LEU A 61 -5.12 0.30 10.20
C LEU A 61 -5.82 -0.95 9.63
N LEU A 62 -5.62 -2.12 10.24
CA LEU A 62 -6.33 -3.35 9.85
C LEU A 62 -7.82 -3.28 10.18
N PHE A 63 -8.19 -2.71 11.33
CA PHE A 63 -9.57 -2.47 11.69
C PHE A 63 -10.22 -1.45 10.75
N GLN A 64 -9.51 -0.38 10.41
CA GLN A 64 -9.96 0.58 9.42
C GLN A 64 -10.14 -0.15 8.09
N GLN A 65 -9.14 -0.85 7.55
CA GLN A 65 -9.23 -1.59 6.30
C GLN A 65 -10.38 -2.62 6.26
N TYR A 66 -10.61 -3.35 7.35
CA TYR A 66 -11.72 -4.30 7.49
C TYR A 66 -13.08 -3.59 7.41
N ASN A 67 -13.26 -2.49 8.15
CA ASN A 67 -14.49 -1.68 8.07
C ASN A 67 -14.55 -0.83 6.79
N SER A 68 -13.41 -0.60 6.16
CA SER A 68 -13.20 0.24 4.99
C SER A 68 -13.19 -0.52 3.68
N SER A 69 -13.53 -1.80 3.69
CA SER A 69 -13.74 -2.60 2.47
C SER A 69 -14.88 -2.05 1.57
N THR A 70 -15.50 -0.92 1.96
CA THR A 70 -16.52 -0.17 1.21
C THR A 70 -16.03 1.19 0.64
N TYR A 71 -14.74 1.57 0.78
CA TYR A 71 -14.25 2.90 0.32
C TYR A 71 -13.44 2.91 -1.00
N LEU A 72 -13.33 1.78 -1.71
CA LEU A 72 -12.80 1.80 -3.09
C LEU A 72 -13.90 1.83 -4.17
N ALA A 73 -15.17 1.65 -3.79
CA ALA A 73 -16.26 1.48 -4.73
C ALA A 73 -17.33 2.59 -4.68
N THR A 74 -17.21 3.58 -3.81
CA THR A 74 -18.26 4.61 -3.69
C THR A 74 -17.62 5.97 -3.46
N SER A 75 -17.84 6.91 -4.38
CA SER A 75 -17.47 8.33 -4.27
C SER A 75 -16.00 8.70 -4.58
N LEU A 76 -15.54 8.42 -5.80
CA LEU A 76 -14.88 9.49 -6.54
C LEU A 76 -15.99 10.45 -6.99
N SER A 77 -16.35 11.41 -6.14
CA SER A 77 -17.21 12.50 -6.57
C SER A 77 -16.55 13.13 -7.79
N ALA A 78 -17.22 13.05 -8.94
CA ALA A 78 -16.70 13.58 -10.19
C ALA A 78 -16.10 14.97 -9.96
N PHE A 79 -14.85 15.15 -10.42
CA PHE A 79 -14.07 16.36 -10.18
C PHE A 79 -14.92 17.59 -10.53
N ARG A 80 -15.22 18.41 -9.52
CA ARG A 80 -15.98 19.65 -9.72
C ARG A 80 -15.09 20.59 -10.51
N THR A 81 -15.38 20.76 -11.80
CA THR A 81 -14.66 21.71 -12.66
C THR A 81 -14.84 23.14 -12.14
N ASP A 82 -13.79 23.97 -12.23
CA ASP A 82 -13.85 25.39 -11.87
C ASP A 82 -14.67 26.23 -12.88
N LEU A 83 -15.08 25.62 -13.98
CA LEU A 83 -15.97 26.23 -14.98
C LEU A 83 -17.43 26.22 -14.51
N HIS A 84 -17.79 27.21 -13.69
CA HIS A 84 -19.13 27.36 -13.11
C HIS A 84 -20.26 27.39 -14.16
N ASP A 85 -20.03 28.04 -15.30
CA ASP A 85 -21.02 28.16 -16.38
C ASP A 85 -21.32 26.82 -17.06
N ALA A 86 -20.42 25.85 -16.95
CA ALA A 86 -20.59 24.51 -17.52
C ALA A 86 -21.39 23.57 -16.60
N HIS A 87 -21.53 23.89 -15.31
CA HIS A 87 -22.19 23.03 -14.33
C HIS A 87 -23.63 22.61 -14.71
N PRO A 88 -24.52 23.49 -15.23
CA PRO A 88 -25.87 23.08 -15.61
C PRO A 88 -25.93 22.20 -16.87
N TYR A 89 -24.83 22.11 -17.62
CA TYR A 89 -24.74 21.36 -18.88
C TYR A 89 -23.91 20.08 -18.76
N ILE A 90 -23.26 19.83 -17.61
CA ILE A 90 -22.47 18.63 -17.36
C ILE A 90 -23.36 17.58 -16.67
N SER A 91 -23.37 16.37 -17.22
CA SER A 91 -23.95 15.18 -16.57
C SER A 91 -22.85 14.17 -16.28
N TYR A 92 -23.00 13.44 -15.17
CA TYR A 92 -22.06 12.40 -14.78
C TYR A 92 -22.71 11.03 -14.96
N GLU A 93 -21.94 10.09 -15.50
CA GLU A 93 -22.34 8.70 -15.64
C GLU A 93 -21.30 7.81 -14.94
N GLU A 94 -21.77 6.85 -14.15
CA GLU A 94 -20.91 5.81 -13.60
C GLU A 94 -20.71 4.73 -14.66
N ARG A 95 -19.45 4.46 -15.01
CA ARG A 95 -19.08 3.43 -15.98
C ARG A 95 -18.16 2.41 -15.32
N VAL A 96 -18.46 1.13 -15.56
CA VAL A 96 -17.56 0.05 -15.19
C VAL A 96 -16.49 -0.07 -16.28
N PHE A 97 -15.24 0.14 -15.90
CA PHE A 97 -14.11 -0.04 -16.81
C PHE A 97 -13.83 -1.53 -17.01
N SER A 98 -13.93 -1.99 -18.26
CA SER A 98 -13.50 -3.32 -18.69
C SER A 98 -12.02 -3.31 -19.07
N GLY A 99 -11.33 -4.44 -18.90
CA GLY A 99 -9.92 -4.59 -19.31
C GLY A 99 -8.93 -4.71 -18.16
N LYS A 100 -9.40 -5.11 -16.97
CA LYS A 100 -8.52 -5.50 -15.86
C LYS A 100 -7.56 -6.60 -16.34
N LEU A 101 -6.28 -6.39 -16.05
CA LEU A 101 -5.27 -7.44 -16.14
C LEU A 101 -5.34 -8.27 -14.85
N ALA A 102 -5.54 -9.57 -15.00
CA ALA A 102 -5.54 -10.54 -13.93
C ALA A 102 -4.33 -11.46 -14.08
N PHE A 103 -3.80 -11.95 -12.96
CA PHE A 103 -2.72 -12.93 -12.96
C PHE A 103 -3.30 -14.30 -12.67
N ASP A 104 -3.00 -15.26 -13.54
CA ASP A 104 -3.30 -16.67 -13.31
C ASP A 104 -2.12 -17.31 -12.57
N GLU A 105 -2.35 -17.70 -11.31
CA GLU A 105 -1.31 -18.31 -10.46
C GLU A 105 -0.94 -19.74 -10.89
N GLU A 106 -1.84 -20.45 -11.58
CA GLU A 106 -1.60 -21.82 -12.05
C GLU A 106 -0.76 -21.84 -13.32
N ILE A 107 -1.07 -20.93 -14.26
CA ILE A 107 -0.39 -20.81 -15.55
C ILE A 107 0.85 -19.90 -15.44
N GLY A 108 0.92 -19.07 -14.40
CA GLY A 108 1.99 -18.11 -14.17
C GLY A 108 2.00 -16.99 -15.21
N LYS A 109 0.84 -16.60 -15.73
CA LYS A 109 0.69 -15.61 -16.80
C LYS A 109 -0.34 -14.55 -16.48
N VAL A 110 -0.09 -13.34 -16.95
CA VAL A 110 -1.08 -12.26 -16.95
C VAL A 110 -2.04 -12.47 -18.12
N TYR A 111 -3.33 -12.43 -17.86
CA TYR A 111 -4.38 -12.42 -18.86
C TYR A 111 -5.27 -11.18 -18.70
N ARG A 112 -5.96 -10.82 -19.77
CA ARG A 112 -7.01 -9.80 -19.73
C ARG A 112 -8.33 -10.52 -19.55
N ASP A 113 -9.13 -10.10 -18.59
CA ASP A 113 -10.51 -10.55 -18.49
C ASP A 113 -11.31 -9.84 -19.60
N ILE A 114 -11.83 -10.62 -20.55
CA ILE A 114 -12.47 -10.12 -21.76
C ILE A 114 -13.92 -10.58 -21.76
N ASP A 115 -14.83 -9.61 -21.71
CA ASP A 115 -16.22 -9.85 -22.03
C ASP A 115 -16.39 -9.91 -23.56
N LEU A 116 -16.76 -11.07 -24.09
CA LEU A 116 -16.98 -11.28 -25.52
C LEU A 116 -18.27 -10.61 -26.03
N SER A 117 -19.17 -10.21 -25.13
CA SER A 117 -20.42 -9.52 -25.49
C SER A 117 -20.25 -8.01 -25.68
N ALA A 118 -19.11 -7.45 -25.25
CA ALA A 118 -18.79 -6.04 -25.35
C ALA A 118 -17.83 -5.74 -26.53
N PRO A 119 -17.87 -4.53 -27.11
CA PRO A 119 -16.91 -4.12 -28.12
C PRO A 119 -15.47 -4.17 -27.59
N GLN A 120 -14.54 -4.65 -28.43
CA GLN A 120 -13.12 -4.69 -28.08
C GLN A 120 -12.36 -3.58 -28.79
N TYR A 121 -11.52 -2.89 -28.04
CA TYR A 121 -10.68 -1.80 -28.54
C TYR A 121 -9.18 -2.17 -28.57
N PHE A 122 -8.84 -3.37 -28.11
CA PHE A 122 -7.47 -3.84 -28.01
C PHE A 122 -7.44 -5.35 -28.25
N GLY A 123 -6.44 -5.83 -28.98
CA GLY A 123 -6.30 -7.24 -29.31
C GLY A 123 -5.51 -7.44 -30.59
N LEU A 124 -5.70 -8.60 -31.22
CA LEU A 124 -5.22 -8.81 -32.58
C LEU A 124 -5.90 -7.81 -33.51
N PRO A 125 -5.16 -7.17 -34.43
CA PRO A 125 -5.73 -6.21 -35.36
C PRO A 125 -6.83 -6.90 -36.17
N SER A 126 -8.01 -6.29 -36.17
CA SER A 126 -9.20 -6.79 -36.85
C SER A 126 -10.10 -5.60 -37.22
N PRO A 127 -10.82 -5.66 -38.35
CA PRO A 127 -11.72 -4.59 -38.77
C PRO A 127 -12.76 -4.22 -37.70
N GLU A 128 -13.21 -5.21 -36.93
CA GLU A 128 -14.17 -5.01 -35.84
C GLU A 128 -13.63 -4.14 -34.72
N ILE A 129 -12.32 -4.22 -34.42
CA ILE A 129 -11.66 -3.36 -33.44
C ILE A 129 -11.53 -1.93 -33.97
N ASP A 130 -11.22 -1.77 -35.26
CA ASP A 130 -11.10 -0.46 -35.89
C ASP A 130 -12.46 0.26 -35.90
N ASP A 131 -13.54 -0.45 -36.21
CA ASP A 131 -14.90 0.07 -36.18
C ASP A 131 -15.32 0.45 -34.76
N ALA A 132 -15.01 -0.40 -33.77
CA ALA A 132 -15.25 -0.08 -32.36
C ALA A 132 -14.45 1.17 -31.93
N TRP A 133 -13.16 1.27 -32.31
CA TRP A 133 -12.35 2.45 -32.04
C TRP A 133 -12.93 3.72 -32.66
N ALA A 134 -13.37 3.65 -33.91
CA ALA A 134 -14.02 4.76 -34.59
C ALA A 134 -15.31 5.19 -33.89
N ASP A 135 -16.09 4.23 -33.39
CA ASP A 135 -17.28 4.45 -32.57
C ASP A 135 -16.94 5.21 -31.27
N LEU A 136 -15.94 4.71 -30.53
CA LEU A 136 -15.49 5.30 -29.27
C LEU A 136 -15.02 6.76 -29.43
N MET A 137 -14.34 7.05 -30.53
CA MET A 137 -13.75 8.36 -30.80
C MET A 137 -14.75 9.34 -31.43
N ARG A 138 -16.03 8.96 -31.57
CA ARG A 138 -17.04 9.89 -32.08
C ARG A 138 -17.22 11.07 -31.13
N GLY A 139 -16.95 12.26 -31.65
CA GLY A 139 -17.14 13.50 -30.90
C GLY A 139 -16.01 13.81 -29.91
N GLU A 140 -14.85 13.16 -30.05
CA GLU A 140 -13.63 13.49 -29.30
C GLU A 140 -13.32 14.99 -29.38
N PHE A 141 -13.46 15.57 -30.57
CA PHE A 141 -13.30 16.99 -30.79
C PHE A 141 -14.65 17.69 -30.81
N VAL A 142 -14.82 18.63 -29.90
CA VAL A 142 -15.97 19.55 -29.90
C VAL A 142 -15.90 20.36 -31.19
N ARG A 143 -16.89 20.16 -32.06
CA ARG A 143 -16.99 20.91 -33.32
C ARG A 143 -17.42 22.33 -33.01
N MET A 144 -16.73 23.28 -33.62
CA MET A 144 -17.03 24.69 -33.52
C MET A 144 -17.72 25.15 -34.79
N THR A 145 -18.79 25.93 -34.64
CA THR A 145 -19.47 26.59 -35.75
C THR A 145 -18.59 27.69 -36.34
N ASP A 146 -18.87 28.11 -37.57
CA ASP A 146 -18.12 29.19 -38.21
C ASP A 146 -18.25 30.51 -37.42
N GLU A 147 -19.41 30.74 -36.80
CA GLU A 147 -19.66 31.89 -35.93
C GLU A 147 -18.82 31.87 -34.65
N GLU A 148 -18.69 30.70 -34.02
CA GLU A 148 -17.86 30.52 -32.82
C GLU A 148 -16.36 30.59 -33.14
N ALA A 149 -15.95 30.19 -34.35
CA ALA A 149 -14.56 30.22 -34.80
C ALA A 149 -14.08 31.60 -35.25
N ALA A 150 -15.00 32.47 -35.68
CA ALA A 150 -14.68 33.80 -36.22
C ALA A 150 -13.68 34.62 -35.39
N PRO A 151 -13.77 34.69 -34.04
CA PRO A 151 -12.84 35.47 -33.22
C PRO A 151 -11.39 34.94 -33.21
N TYR A 152 -11.20 33.68 -33.57
CA TYR A 152 -9.91 32.98 -33.48
C TYR A 152 -9.21 32.83 -34.84
N THR A 153 -9.91 33.16 -35.94
CA THR A 153 -9.30 33.25 -37.27
C THR A 153 -8.42 34.51 -37.39
N PRO A 154 -7.25 34.44 -38.07
CA PRO A 154 -6.74 33.34 -38.89
C PRO A 154 -5.89 32.30 -38.14
N GLY A 155 -5.77 32.38 -36.81
CA GLY A 155 -4.91 31.48 -36.02
C GLY A 155 -5.47 30.05 -35.85
N LEU A 156 -6.75 29.84 -36.16
CA LEU A 156 -7.43 28.56 -36.05
C LEU A 156 -7.51 27.86 -37.42
N ASN A 157 -7.01 26.62 -37.51
CA ASN A 157 -7.07 25.80 -38.71
C ASN A 157 -8.23 24.80 -38.64
N LYS A 158 -8.76 24.42 -39.80
CA LYS A 158 -9.71 23.31 -39.90
C LYS A 158 -8.97 21.98 -39.88
N ALA A 159 -9.59 20.95 -39.30
CA ALA A 159 -9.03 19.61 -39.35
C ALA A 159 -8.97 19.12 -40.81
N PRO A 160 -7.87 18.50 -41.27
CA PRO A 160 -7.73 18.03 -42.65
C PRO A 160 -8.79 17.02 -43.07
N HIS A 161 -9.34 16.30 -42.10
CA HIS A 161 -10.17 15.11 -42.31
C HIS A 161 -11.67 15.39 -42.12
N SER A 162 -12.03 16.51 -41.49
CA SER A 162 -13.42 16.77 -41.08
C SER A 162 -13.97 18.12 -41.53
N ASP A 163 -13.16 19.06 -42.05
CA ASP A 163 -13.58 20.39 -42.54
C ASP A 163 -14.33 21.27 -41.51
N TYR A 164 -14.28 20.89 -40.23
CA TYR A 164 -14.80 21.68 -39.10
C TYR A 164 -13.65 22.28 -38.29
N TYR A 165 -13.93 23.41 -37.62
CA TYR A 165 -13.04 24.00 -36.64
C TYR A 165 -13.13 23.23 -35.32
N HIS A 166 -12.00 23.08 -34.65
CA HIS A 166 -11.90 22.55 -33.28
C HIS A 166 -10.66 23.16 -32.61
N PHE A 167 -10.60 23.13 -31.29
CA PHE A 167 -9.39 23.50 -30.55
C PHE A 167 -8.41 22.31 -30.62
N GLU A 168 -7.19 22.56 -31.10
CA GLU A 168 -6.04 21.64 -31.02
C GLU A 168 -5.23 21.88 -29.75
#